data_AF-A0A3B9BBD2-F1
#
_entry.id   AF-A0A3B9BBD2-F1
#
_cell.length_a   1.000
_cell.length_b   1.000
_cell.length_c   1.000
_cell.angle_alpha   90.00
_cell.angle_beta   90.00
_cell.angle_gamma   90.00
#
_symmetry.space_group_name_H-M   'P 1'
#
loop_
_entity.id
_entity.type
_entity.pdbx_description
1 polymer ?
#
loop_
_entity_poly.entity_id
_entity_poly.type
_entity_poly.pdbx_seq_one_letter_code
_entity_poly.pdbx_strand_id
1 'polypeptide(L)'
;MKNYEKLVWKLIDREISDSEFADLQTKLLSSQELREYYQECLETDSTLASRHHSPFLGFQEKKTKKKPLLFITYGGWAAAAIVLFIVFFSSHPEPSAILVSSEGADWRGISVSDGDSMPTDMLHLQRGAIEVDFQSKTKVVIEAPAYFQISSGNSLTLGQGMLTATHDGKPGSFSVQTPVGSFFDLGTQFGVFVDHTMEEATVITEVFEGNIKFEGFNKNDSRFLHEGENAIIKGSNRHESLKITANHPYAQLFPRPNLKVTPPSSGEQKGSSEIPFADARKSESQDIDAIDIMLDGNLRAQINYSMVKGIASALDQKVKILENAKNNYTPTDDITFAEAAMSQIEAMGQSIVESYVKFPEIRYWEACQTAEVIWDEQRNAEGQITHRIPHAQRLKQHREGNRLLKNLETIREWITDVHLIHENKGMGWASQFGCPEDGKAIFDKRNKNLLAITYAIDSIKSNHD
;
A
#
# COMPACT_ATOMS: atom_id res chain seq x y z
N MET A 1 -9.26 -32.23 16.88
CA MET A 1 -9.42 -30.81 17.26
C MET A 1 -8.10 -30.19 17.69
N LYS A 2 -7.53 -30.48 18.87
CA LYS A 2 -6.28 -29.86 19.37
C LYS A 2 -5.08 -29.76 18.41
N ASN A 3 -4.86 -30.77 17.55
CA ASN A 3 -3.77 -30.72 16.57
C ASN A 3 -4.03 -29.69 15.45
N TYR A 4 -5.29 -29.53 15.03
CA TYR A 4 -5.69 -28.57 14.00
C TYR A 4 -5.82 -27.14 14.56
N GLU A 5 -6.23 -26.99 15.82
CA GLU A 5 -6.17 -25.71 16.54
C GLU A 5 -4.72 -25.18 16.58
N LYS A 6 -3.74 -26.06 16.79
CA LYS A 6 -2.31 -25.70 16.73
C LYS A 6 -1.88 -25.24 15.33
N LEU A 7 -2.43 -25.86 14.27
CA LEU A 7 -2.16 -25.43 12.89
C LEU A 7 -2.81 -24.07 12.59
N VAL A 8 -3.98 -23.77 13.18
CA VAL A 8 -4.62 -22.45 13.10
C VAL A 8 -3.71 -21.38 13.72
N TRP A 9 -3.15 -21.62 14.92
CA TRP A 9 -2.20 -20.68 15.54
C TRP A 9 -0.91 -20.54 14.72
N LYS A 10 -0.34 -21.65 14.21
CA LYS A 10 0.80 -21.57 13.28
C LYS A 10 0.50 -20.75 12.03
N LEU A 11 -0.73 -20.80 11.51
CA LEU A 11 -1.15 -20.00 10.36
C LEU A 11 -1.23 -18.50 10.72
N ILE A 12 -1.80 -18.18 11.89
CA ILE A 12 -1.89 -16.80 12.41
C ILE A 12 -0.48 -16.23 12.66
N ASP A 13 0.39 -17.01 13.28
CA ASP A 13 1.78 -16.65 13.61
C ASP A 13 2.73 -16.71 12.38
N ARG A 14 2.22 -17.12 11.20
CA ARG A 14 2.95 -17.27 9.94
C ARG A 14 4.12 -18.28 9.98
N GLU A 15 3.97 -19.34 10.76
CA GLU A 15 4.95 -20.43 10.95
C GLU A 15 4.48 -21.78 10.36
N ILE A 16 3.38 -21.79 9.61
CA ILE A 16 2.84 -23.02 9.00
C ILE A 16 3.61 -23.40 7.72
N SER A 17 3.88 -24.70 7.54
CA SER A 17 4.47 -25.23 6.30
C SER A 17 3.41 -25.55 5.24
N ASP A 18 3.80 -25.62 3.97
CA ASP A 18 2.89 -25.86 2.84
C ASP A 18 2.10 -27.19 2.98
N SER A 19 2.73 -28.24 3.52
CA SER A 19 2.08 -29.54 3.75
C SER A 19 1.09 -29.49 4.91
N GLU A 20 1.41 -28.77 5.99
CA GLU A 20 0.51 -28.54 7.12
C GLU A 20 -0.68 -27.65 6.72
N PHE A 21 -0.45 -26.67 5.84
CA PHE A 21 -1.50 -25.79 5.32
C PHE A 21 -2.49 -26.54 4.43
N ALA A 22 -2.00 -27.42 3.54
CA ALA A 22 -2.87 -28.25 2.70
C ALA A 22 -3.75 -29.22 3.52
N ASP A 23 -3.21 -29.80 4.60
CA ASP A 23 -3.98 -30.64 5.53
C ASP A 23 -5.02 -29.82 6.31
N LEU A 24 -4.65 -28.61 6.77
CA LEU A 24 -5.57 -27.69 7.42
C LEU A 24 -6.71 -27.25 6.49
N GLN A 25 -6.44 -26.94 5.22
CA GLN A 25 -7.45 -26.58 4.23
C GLN A 25 -8.46 -27.71 3.99
N THR A 26 -7.97 -28.94 3.84
CA THR A 26 -8.84 -30.12 3.67
C THR A 26 -9.75 -30.32 4.88
N LYS A 27 -9.23 -30.04 6.09
CA LYS A 27 -10.01 -30.15 7.31
C LYS A 27 -11.02 -29.01 7.50
N LEU A 28 -10.66 -27.78 7.13
CA LEU A 28 -11.55 -26.62 7.14
C LEU A 28 -12.73 -26.78 6.18
N LEU A 29 -12.55 -27.48 5.05
CA LEU A 29 -13.66 -27.79 4.13
C LEU A 29 -14.68 -28.75 4.74
N SER A 30 -14.23 -29.73 5.52
CA SER A 30 -15.08 -30.82 6.04
C SER A 30 -15.68 -30.55 7.42
N SER A 31 -15.11 -29.66 8.24
CA SER A 31 -15.55 -29.42 9.62
C SER A 31 -16.08 -28.00 9.83
N GLN A 32 -17.34 -27.88 10.24
CA GLN A 32 -17.95 -26.59 10.60
C GLN A 32 -17.36 -26.02 11.90
N GLU A 33 -17.22 -26.85 12.93
CA GLU A 33 -16.66 -26.46 14.23
C GLU A 33 -15.24 -25.85 14.11
N LEU A 34 -14.39 -26.40 13.23
CA LEU A 34 -13.05 -25.86 13.01
C LEU A 34 -13.07 -24.51 12.27
N ARG A 35 -14.06 -24.27 11.41
CA ARG A 35 -14.24 -22.96 10.74
C ARG A 35 -14.69 -21.91 11.74
N GLU A 36 -15.61 -22.26 12.63
CA GLU A 36 -16.07 -21.37 13.71
C GLU A 36 -14.92 -20.99 14.64
N TYR A 37 -14.11 -21.97 15.07
CA TYR A 37 -12.90 -21.73 15.85
C TYR A 37 -11.88 -20.84 15.13
N TYR A 38 -11.63 -21.11 13.84
CA TYR A 38 -10.72 -20.28 13.04
C TYR A 38 -11.21 -18.84 12.91
N GLN A 39 -12.51 -18.63 12.72
CA GLN A 39 -13.12 -17.30 12.68
C GLN A 39 -12.98 -16.57 14.02
N GLU A 40 -13.25 -17.25 15.14
CA GLU A 40 -13.09 -16.68 16.49
C GLU A 40 -11.63 -16.24 16.76
N CYS A 41 -10.64 -17.03 16.32
CA CYS A 41 -9.24 -16.65 16.44
C CYS A 41 -8.88 -15.41 15.59
N LEU A 42 -9.39 -15.30 14.36
CA LEU A 42 -9.17 -14.13 13.50
C LEU A 42 -9.87 -12.87 14.03
N GLU A 43 -11.09 -13.01 14.57
CA GLU A 43 -11.80 -11.91 15.24
C GLU A 43 -11.06 -11.47 16.50
N THR A 44 -10.49 -12.41 17.27
CA THR A 44 -9.67 -12.09 18.44
C THR A 44 -8.37 -11.38 18.05
N ASP A 45 -7.68 -11.85 17.01
CA ASP A 45 -6.45 -11.23 16.50
C ASP A 45 -6.71 -9.82 15.96
N SER A 46 -7.77 -9.65 15.16
CA SER A 46 -8.19 -8.33 14.65
C SER A 46 -8.69 -7.39 15.76
N THR A 47 -9.35 -7.89 16.80
CA THR A 47 -9.76 -7.07 17.96
C THR A 47 -8.58 -6.69 18.85
N LEU A 48 -7.57 -7.54 18.98
CA LEU A 48 -6.30 -7.19 19.64
C LEU A 48 -5.52 -6.15 18.82
N ALA A 49 -5.44 -6.32 17.50
CA ALA A 49 -4.81 -5.34 16.60
C ALA A 49 -5.52 -3.98 16.61
N SER A 50 -6.86 -3.97 16.68
CA SER A 50 -7.67 -2.74 16.72
C SER A 50 -7.73 -2.07 18.11
N ARG A 51 -7.60 -2.80 19.22
CA ARG A 51 -7.48 -2.18 20.57
C ARG A 51 -6.18 -1.41 20.79
N HIS A 52 -5.13 -1.72 20.04
CA HIS A 52 -3.93 -0.88 19.98
C HIS A 52 -4.12 0.41 19.16
N HIS A 53 -5.27 0.56 18.49
CA HIS A 53 -5.67 1.73 17.73
C HIS A 53 -6.86 2.45 18.41
N SER A 54 -6.60 3.11 19.53
CA SER A 54 -7.48 4.18 20.04
C SER A 54 -6.62 5.39 20.43
N PRO A 55 -6.75 6.53 19.72
CA PRO A 55 -6.04 7.74 20.09
C PRO A 55 -6.73 8.33 21.32
N PHE A 56 -6.24 8.00 22.51
CA PHE A 56 -6.52 8.84 23.67
C PHE A 56 -5.75 10.16 23.47
N LEU A 57 -6.49 11.22 23.14
CA LEU A 57 -6.01 12.60 23.10
C LEU A 57 -5.51 13.04 24.48
N GLY A 58 -4.25 12.73 24.78
CA GLY A 58 -3.50 13.34 25.85
C GLY A 58 -2.86 14.63 25.37
N PHE A 59 -3.57 15.76 25.49
CA PHE A 59 -2.93 17.07 25.46
C PHE A 59 -1.93 17.16 26.63
N GLN A 60 -0.64 17.03 26.33
CA GLN A 60 0.44 17.40 27.25
C GLN A 60 0.91 18.82 26.90
N GLU A 61 0.37 19.81 27.61
CA GLU A 61 1.00 21.12 27.72
C GLU A 61 2.42 20.94 28.27
N LYS A 62 3.44 21.24 27.46
CA LYS A 62 4.82 21.32 27.94
C LYS A 62 4.92 22.50 28.91
N LYS A 63 4.82 22.24 30.21
CA LYS A 63 5.25 23.18 31.26
C LYS A 63 6.76 23.40 31.15
N THR A 64 7.17 24.51 30.55
CA THR A 64 8.56 24.97 30.55
C THR A 64 9.01 25.29 31.96
N LYS A 65 9.91 24.49 32.54
CA LYS A 65 10.62 24.83 33.79
C LYS A 65 11.71 25.85 33.47
N LYS A 66 11.50 27.12 33.82
CA LYS A 66 12.57 28.12 33.85
C LYS A 66 13.52 27.82 35.02
N LYS A 67 14.82 27.72 34.78
CA LYS A 67 15.86 27.79 35.82
C LYS A 67 16.29 29.26 36.00
N PRO A 68 16.61 29.73 37.22
CA PRO A 68 17.11 31.09 37.42
C PRO A 68 18.60 31.17 37.08
N LEU A 69 18.98 32.23 36.39
CA LEU A 69 20.38 32.62 36.17
C LEU A 69 20.87 33.47 37.35
N LEU A 70 22.07 33.18 37.84
CA LEU A 70 22.78 33.98 38.85
C LEU A 70 23.88 34.78 38.13
N PHE A 71 23.88 36.10 38.37
CA PHE A 71 24.77 37.10 37.78
C PHE A 71 26.25 36.86 38.11
N ILE A 72 27.14 36.93 37.11
CA ILE A 72 28.55 37.33 37.28
C ILE A 72 28.95 38.29 36.15
N THR A 73 29.88 39.16 36.53
CA THR A 73 30.25 40.52 36.14
C THR A 73 30.82 40.78 34.74
N TYR A 74 30.66 42.04 34.32
CA TYR A 74 31.18 42.72 33.14
C TYR A 74 32.69 42.57 32.95
N GLY A 75 33.11 42.06 31.78
CA GLY A 75 34.52 42.05 31.40
C GLY A 75 34.92 41.24 30.16
N GLY A 76 34.02 40.96 29.20
CA GLY A 76 34.38 40.10 28.06
C GLY A 76 33.52 40.22 26.79
N TRP A 77 32.71 41.28 26.64
CA TRP A 77 31.69 41.33 25.58
C TRP A 77 32.24 41.60 24.17
N ALA A 78 33.46 42.12 24.01
CA ALA A 78 34.03 42.36 22.68
C ALA A 78 34.59 41.08 22.03
N ALA A 79 35.28 40.24 22.79
CA ALA A 79 35.86 38.99 22.27
C ALA A 79 34.82 37.87 22.14
N ALA A 80 33.89 37.77 23.10
CA ALA A 80 32.84 36.76 23.07
C ALA A 80 31.84 37.00 21.93
N ALA A 81 31.53 38.26 21.57
CA ALA A 81 30.64 38.56 20.45
C ALA A 81 31.27 38.22 19.10
N ILE A 82 32.58 38.42 18.91
CA ILE A 82 33.27 38.06 17.65
C ILE A 82 33.44 36.54 17.55
N VAL A 83 33.72 35.85 18.66
CA VAL A 83 33.79 34.37 18.68
C VAL A 83 32.40 33.75 18.53
N LEU A 84 31.34 34.31 19.12
CA LEU A 84 29.96 33.87 18.84
C LEU A 84 29.54 34.21 17.43
N PHE A 85 29.94 35.35 16.85
CA PHE A 85 29.61 35.68 15.47
C PHE A 85 30.34 34.74 14.49
N ILE A 86 31.61 34.40 14.73
CA ILE A 86 32.37 33.44 13.91
C ILE A 86 31.87 32.00 14.14
N VAL A 87 31.54 31.59 15.37
CA VAL A 87 31.01 30.23 15.65
C VAL A 87 29.55 30.08 15.18
N PHE A 88 28.77 31.16 15.12
CA PHE A 88 27.38 31.15 14.63
C PHE A 88 27.29 31.42 13.11
N PHE A 89 28.30 32.05 12.48
CA PHE A 89 28.38 32.23 11.01
C PHE A 89 29.32 31.25 10.28
N SER A 90 30.13 30.43 10.97
CA SER A 90 31.13 29.56 10.31
C SER A 90 30.94 28.06 10.53
N SER A 91 29.71 27.55 10.71
CA SER A 91 29.46 26.10 10.70
C SER A 91 28.04 25.70 10.27
N HIS A 92 27.72 25.90 9.00
CA HIS A 92 26.88 24.94 8.27
C HIS A 92 27.78 24.29 7.20
N PRO A 93 28.17 23.01 7.33
CA PRO A 93 28.87 22.33 6.26
C PRO A 93 27.92 22.19 5.06
N GLU A 94 28.38 22.63 3.89
CA GLU A 94 27.60 22.70 2.66
C GLU A 94 27.18 21.30 2.16
N PRO A 95 25.88 21.01 1.98
CA PRO A 95 25.48 19.85 1.20
C PRO A 95 25.75 20.14 -0.28
N SER A 96 26.62 19.33 -0.89
CA SER A 96 26.95 19.43 -2.32
C SER A 96 26.48 18.18 -3.07
N ALA A 97 25.33 17.63 -2.66
CA ALA A 97 24.59 16.71 -3.52
C ALA A 97 23.74 17.56 -4.48
N ILE A 98 23.70 17.20 -5.75
CA ILE A 98 22.99 17.95 -6.80
C ILE A 98 21.89 17.05 -7.36
N LEU A 99 20.68 17.60 -7.53
CA LEU A 99 19.63 16.94 -8.27
C LEU A 99 20.00 16.97 -9.77
N VAL A 100 20.35 15.82 -10.36
CA VAL A 100 20.79 15.75 -11.77
C VAL A 100 19.61 15.71 -12.71
N SER A 101 18.60 14.93 -12.36
CA SER A 101 17.37 14.83 -13.15
C SER A 101 16.20 14.36 -12.31
N SER A 102 15.00 14.74 -12.74
CA SER A 102 13.75 14.27 -12.18
C SER A 102 12.82 13.78 -13.29
N GLU A 103 12.09 12.69 -13.02
CA GLU A 103 11.09 12.13 -13.92
C GLU A 103 9.75 12.06 -13.20
N GLY A 104 8.79 12.89 -13.62
CA GLY A 104 7.46 12.93 -13.04
C GLY A 104 7.42 13.25 -11.53
N ALA A 105 8.46 13.95 -11.04
CA ALA A 105 8.62 14.26 -9.62
C ALA A 105 7.52 15.19 -9.11
N ASP A 106 6.86 14.78 -8.02
CA ASP A 106 5.85 15.55 -7.30
C ASP A 106 6.26 15.65 -5.82
N TRP A 107 6.59 16.86 -5.37
CA TRP A 107 7.14 17.12 -4.03
C TRP A 107 6.07 17.63 -3.07
N ARG A 108 6.09 17.17 -1.82
CA ARG A 108 5.29 17.75 -0.75
C ARG A 108 6.12 18.70 0.10
N GLY A 109 5.82 20.00 0.01
CA GLY A 109 6.48 21.03 0.80
C GLY A 109 7.66 21.64 0.04
N ILE A 110 8.88 21.19 0.33
CA ILE A 110 10.09 21.70 -0.33
C ILE A 110 10.23 21.02 -1.70
N SER A 111 10.16 21.81 -2.77
CA SER A 111 10.40 21.36 -4.13
C SER A 111 11.84 21.67 -4.54
N VAL A 112 12.49 20.73 -5.22
CA VAL A 112 13.86 20.87 -5.73
C VAL A 112 13.84 20.71 -7.24
N SER A 113 14.52 21.59 -7.98
CA SER A 113 14.56 21.56 -9.45
C SER A 113 15.85 20.92 -9.95
N ASP A 114 15.83 20.38 -11.16
CA ASP A 114 17.02 19.83 -11.81
C ASP A 114 18.15 20.88 -11.87
N GLY A 115 19.34 20.48 -11.44
CA GLY A 115 20.53 21.32 -11.31
C GLY A 115 20.70 21.98 -9.95
N ASP A 116 19.69 21.98 -9.09
CA ASP A 116 19.77 22.58 -7.76
C ASP A 116 20.54 21.70 -6.77
N SER A 117 21.20 22.35 -5.81
CA SER A 117 21.74 21.66 -4.63
C SER A 117 20.61 21.12 -3.77
N MET A 118 20.76 19.88 -3.31
CA MET A 118 19.79 19.25 -2.44
C MET A 118 19.81 19.89 -1.04
N PRO A 119 18.66 20.26 -0.48
CA PRO A 119 18.58 20.78 0.89
C PRO A 119 18.89 19.67 1.91
N THR A 120 19.29 20.09 3.11
CA THR A 120 19.49 19.18 4.24
C THR A 120 18.20 18.86 5.00
N ASP A 121 17.06 19.45 4.64
CA ASP A 121 15.79 19.19 5.27
C ASP A 121 15.24 17.80 4.92
N MET A 122 14.27 17.32 5.71
CA MET A 122 13.52 16.12 5.36
C MET A 122 12.66 16.40 4.13
N LEU A 123 12.86 15.63 3.07
CA LEU A 123 12.15 15.74 1.81
C LEU A 123 11.11 14.63 1.67
N HIS A 124 10.03 14.97 0.97
CA HIS A 124 8.94 14.05 0.68
C HIS A 124 8.61 14.09 -0.81
N LEU A 125 9.00 13.03 -1.50
CA LEU A 125 8.67 12.78 -2.90
C LEU A 125 7.40 11.91 -2.96
N GLN A 126 6.28 12.50 -3.37
CA GLN A 126 4.99 11.81 -3.44
C GLN A 126 4.86 10.93 -4.66
N ARG A 127 5.41 11.36 -5.81
CA ARG A 127 5.37 10.64 -7.10
C ARG A 127 6.66 10.88 -7.90
N GLY A 128 6.93 9.98 -8.84
CA GLY A 128 8.07 10.08 -9.75
C GLY A 128 9.36 9.49 -9.20
N ALA A 129 10.46 9.81 -9.86
CA ALA A 129 11.80 9.43 -9.45
C ALA A 129 12.79 10.57 -9.67
N ILE A 130 13.87 10.57 -8.90
CA ILE A 130 14.93 11.59 -8.96
C ILE A 130 16.30 10.92 -8.97
N GLU A 131 17.26 11.52 -9.68
CA GLU A 131 18.67 11.13 -9.70
C GLU A 131 19.48 12.21 -8.99
N VAL A 132 20.15 11.84 -7.90
CA VAL A 132 20.98 12.72 -7.09
C VAL A 132 22.43 12.30 -7.24
N ASP A 133 23.32 13.25 -7.50
CA ASP A 133 24.76 13.04 -7.61
C ASP A 133 25.48 13.60 -6.38
N PHE A 134 26.26 12.76 -5.73
CA PHE A 134 26.99 13.05 -4.50
C PHE A 134 28.48 13.29 -4.79
N GLN A 135 29.14 14.12 -3.97
CA GLN A 135 30.58 14.41 -4.10
C GLN A 135 31.46 13.16 -4.02
N SER A 136 30.99 12.09 -3.36
CA SER A 136 31.66 10.79 -3.29
C SER A 136 31.71 10.02 -4.61
N LYS A 137 31.26 10.60 -5.73
CA LYS A 137 31.03 9.90 -7.02
C LYS A 137 29.99 8.79 -6.86
N THR A 138 28.91 9.11 -6.14
CA THR A 138 27.77 8.21 -5.99
C THR A 138 26.58 8.82 -6.68
N LYS A 139 26.00 8.06 -7.61
CA LYS A 139 24.70 8.39 -8.18
C LYS A 139 23.64 7.60 -7.45
N VAL A 140 22.57 8.28 -7.07
CA VAL A 140 21.49 7.69 -6.29
C VAL A 140 20.17 7.99 -6.98
N VAL A 141 19.46 6.96 -7.38
CA VAL A 141 18.08 7.06 -7.87
C VAL A 141 17.13 6.79 -6.71
N ILE A 142 16.24 7.73 -6.43
CA ILE A 142 15.22 7.63 -5.38
C ILE A 142 13.84 7.63 -6.03
N GLU A 143 13.01 6.65 -5.66
CA GLU A 143 11.69 6.46 -6.25
C GLU A 143 10.57 6.67 -5.23
N ALA A 144 9.54 7.39 -5.65
CA ALA A 144 8.39 7.68 -4.82
C ALA A 144 7.50 6.44 -4.56
N PRO A 145 6.73 6.42 -3.45
CA PRO A 145 6.72 7.42 -2.38
C PRO A 145 7.96 7.32 -1.50
N ALA A 146 8.65 8.43 -1.27
CA ALA A 146 9.89 8.46 -0.50
C ALA A 146 9.93 9.59 0.53
N TYR A 147 10.43 9.25 1.72
CA TYR A 147 10.78 10.18 2.79
C TYR A 147 12.26 10.01 3.10
N PHE A 148 13.05 11.05 2.79
CA PHE A 148 14.50 10.97 2.90
C PHE A 148 15.12 12.32 3.20
N GLN A 149 16.38 12.32 3.64
CA GLN A 149 17.15 13.51 3.98
C GLN A 149 18.58 13.36 3.46
N ILE A 150 19.11 14.42 2.85
CA ILE A 150 20.54 14.47 2.51
C ILE A 150 21.31 14.92 3.74
N SER A 151 21.93 13.96 4.42
CA SER A 151 22.61 14.18 5.71
C SER A 151 24.00 14.78 5.53
N SER A 152 24.68 14.48 4.42
CA SER A 152 25.96 15.11 4.03
C SER A 152 26.24 14.91 2.53
N GLY A 153 27.37 15.46 2.03
CA GLY A 153 27.82 15.21 0.66
C GLY A 153 28.14 13.75 0.32
N ASN A 154 28.13 12.86 1.32
CA ASN A 154 28.47 11.44 1.22
C ASN A 154 27.48 10.52 1.97
N SER A 155 26.36 11.05 2.47
CA SER A 155 25.40 10.24 3.22
C SER A 155 23.97 10.72 3.04
N LEU A 156 23.06 9.75 3.02
CA LEU A 156 21.62 9.96 2.93
C LEU A 156 20.92 9.14 4.01
N THR A 157 19.86 9.71 4.59
CA THR A 157 18.96 8.99 5.49
C THR A 157 17.67 8.69 4.73
N LEU A 158 17.32 7.41 4.62
CA LEU A 158 16.09 6.93 3.99
C LEU A 158 15.14 6.43 5.08
N GLY A 159 14.08 7.19 5.32
CA GLY A 159 13.03 6.82 6.28
C GLY A 159 12.00 5.87 5.67
N GLN A 160 11.65 6.08 4.41
CA GLN A 160 10.74 5.23 3.65
C GLN A 160 10.98 5.43 2.15
N GLY A 161 10.74 4.38 1.36
CA GLY A 161 10.82 4.41 -0.10
C GLY A 161 11.90 3.50 -0.66
N MET A 162 12.19 3.68 -1.95
CA MET A 162 13.17 2.87 -2.69
C MET A 162 14.34 3.73 -3.15
N LEU A 163 15.54 3.20 -3.02
CA LEU A 163 16.79 3.80 -3.44
C LEU A 163 17.64 2.77 -4.18
N THR A 164 18.23 3.17 -5.30
CA THR A 164 19.36 2.46 -5.92
C THR A 164 20.57 3.37 -5.91
N ALA A 165 21.70 2.88 -5.40
CA ALA A 165 22.98 3.58 -5.43
C ALA A 165 23.94 2.89 -6.40
N THR A 166 24.67 3.70 -7.16
CA THR A 166 25.82 3.30 -7.99
C THR A 166 27.02 4.11 -7.55
N HIS A 167 28.04 3.44 -7.00
CA HIS A 167 29.22 4.10 -6.44
C HIS A 167 30.51 3.80 -7.23
N ASP A 168 31.08 4.86 -7.82
CA ASP A 168 32.38 4.81 -8.54
C ASP A 168 33.53 5.44 -7.72
N GLY A 169 33.28 5.72 -6.44
CA GLY A 169 34.21 6.41 -5.54
C GLY A 169 35.14 5.46 -4.79
N LYS A 170 35.60 5.93 -3.61
CA LYS A 170 36.42 5.09 -2.73
C LYS A 170 35.51 4.17 -1.91
N PRO A 171 35.79 2.86 -1.81
CA PRO A 171 35.06 1.96 -0.92
C PRO A 171 34.92 2.53 0.50
N GLY A 172 33.71 2.47 1.05
CA GLY A 172 33.35 2.99 2.37
C GLY A 172 33.10 4.49 2.42
N SER A 173 33.16 5.20 1.29
CA SER A 173 32.99 6.67 1.25
C SER A 173 31.55 7.14 1.11
N PHE A 174 30.58 6.23 0.88
CA PHE A 174 29.16 6.54 0.84
C PHE A 174 28.38 5.66 1.81
N SER A 175 27.32 6.22 2.42
CA SER A 175 26.47 5.49 3.35
C SER A 175 24.99 5.85 3.25
N VAL A 176 24.14 4.83 3.43
CA VAL A 176 22.69 4.97 3.50
C VAL A 176 22.24 4.60 4.91
N GLN A 177 21.66 5.56 5.62
CA GLN A 177 21.13 5.38 6.96
C GLN A 177 19.65 5.03 6.89
N THR A 178 19.24 4.00 7.61
CA THR A 178 17.86 3.54 7.71
C THR A 178 17.43 3.45 9.17
N PRO A 179 16.14 3.30 9.48
CA PRO A 179 15.67 3.17 10.86
C PRO A 179 16.18 1.93 11.60
N VAL A 180 16.78 0.94 10.91
CA VAL A 180 17.31 -0.30 11.52
C VAL A 180 18.84 -0.40 11.54
N GLY A 181 19.54 0.51 10.86
CA GLY A 181 20.99 0.46 10.72
C GLY A 181 21.48 1.24 9.50
N SER A 182 22.78 1.15 9.23
CA SER A 182 23.45 1.82 8.11
C SER A 182 24.06 0.83 7.13
N PHE A 183 23.96 1.16 5.84
CA PHE A 183 24.67 0.47 4.77
C PHE A 183 25.88 1.30 4.37
N PHE A 184 27.02 0.63 4.24
CA PHE A 184 28.26 1.19 3.75
C PHE A 184 28.59 0.54 2.42
N ASP A 185 28.72 1.37 1.40
CA ASP A 185 29.13 0.95 0.07
C ASP A 185 30.61 0.52 0.07
N LEU A 186 31.02 -0.47 -0.73
CA LEU A 186 32.44 -0.84 -0.91
C LEU A 186 32.88 -0.83 -2.39
N GLY A 187 32.33 0.07 -3.21
CA GLY A 187 32.53 0.17 -4.66
C GLY A 187 31.49 -0.64 -5.41
N THR A 188 30.21 -0.27 -5.31
CA THR A 188 29.10 -1.22 -5.52
C THR A 188 27.86 -0.57 -6.13
N GLN A 189 27.06 -1.39 -6.81
CA GLN A 189 25.69 -1.08 -7.18
C GLN A 189 24.73 -1.88 -6.30
N PHE A 190 23.86 -1.20 -5.56
CA PHE A 190 22.95 -1.86 -4.62
C PHE A 190 21.62 -1.12 -4.47
N GLY A 191 20.58 -1.88 -4.13
CA GLY A 191 19.24 -1.39 -3.83
C GLY A 191 18.94 -1.44 -2.34
N VAL A 192 18.17 -0.46 -1.86
CA VAL A 192 17.61 -0.42 -0.51
C VAL A 192 16.16 0.05 -0.58
N PHE A 193 15.24 -0.80 -0.11
CA PHE A 193 13.85 -0.47 0.12
C PHE A 193 13.58 -0.41 1.61
N VAL A 194 12.94 0.66 2.08
CA VAL A 194 12.57 0.83 3.48
C VAL A 194 11.06 1.00 3.59
N ASP A 195 10.44 0.14 4.38
CA ASP A 195 9.09 0.31 4.88
C ASP A 195 9.14 0.50 6.40
N HIS A 196 8.74 1.70 6.86
CA HIS A 196 8.86 2.11 8.25
C HIS A 196 7.51 2.52 8.81
N THR A 197 7.18 1.94 9.96
CA THR A 197 6.00 2.26 10.77
C THR A 197 6.44 2.82 12.13
N MET A 198 5.49 3.26 12.96
CA MET A 198 5.79 3.76 14.31
C MET A 198 6.40 2.71 15.25
N GLU A 199 6.31 1.43 14.94
CA GLU A 199 6.77 0.35 15.83
C GLU A 199 7.92 -0.47 15.23
N GLU A 200 7.86 -0.72 13.92
CA GLU A 200 8.83 -1.56 13.21
C GLU A 200 9.31 -0.93 11.90
N ALA A 201 10.53 -1.23 11.52
CA ALA A 201 11.06 -1.01 10.17
C ALA A 201 11.45 -2.34 9.54
N THR A 202 11.03 -2.53 8.29
CA THR A 202 11.52 -3.57 7.41
C THR A 202 12.37 -2.93 6.32
N VAL A 203 13.61 -3.41 6.20
CA VAL A 203 14.52 -3.00 5.14
C VAL A 203 14.82 -4.20 4.26
N ILE A 204 14.67 -4.02 2.95
CA ILE A 204 15.05 -5.01 1.95
C ILE A 204 16.25 -4.43 1.20
N THR A 205 17.30 -5.22 1.03
CA THR A 205 18.47 -4.82 0.26
C THR A 205 18.88 -5.93 -0.70
N GLU A 206 19.45 -5.55 -1.83
CA GLU A 206 20.08 -6.45 -2.80
C GLU A 206 21.33 -5.79 -3.37
N VAL A 207 22.38 -6.59 -3.55
CA VAL A 207 23.63 -6.16 -4.17
C VAL A 207 23.65 -6.65 -5.62
N PHE A 208 23.68 -5.71 -6.56
CA PHE A 208 23.68 -6.00 -7.99
C PHE A 208 25.08 -6.24 -8.53
N GLU A 209 26.07 -5.46 -8.07
CA GLU A 209 27.48 -5.58 -8.45
C GLU A 209 28.35 -5.11 -7.28
N GLY A 210 29.30 -5.92 -6.82
CA GLY A 210 30.22 -5.54 -5.74
C GLY A 210 29.85 -6.07 -4.35
N ASN A 211 30.09 -5.29 -3.29
CA ASN A 211 29.86 -5.70 -1.90
C ASN A 211 29.38 -4.52 -1.04
N ILE A 212 28.44 -4.78 -0.14
CA ILE A 212 28.06 -3.80 0.90
C ILE A 212 28.26 -4.38 2.30
N LYS A 213 28.39 -3.49 3.28
CA LYS A 213 28.33 -3.83 4.69
C LYS A 213 27.13 -3.17 5.34
N PHE A 214 26.26 -3.97 5.94
CA PHE A 214 25.23 -3.50 6.85
C PHE A 214 25.77 -3.51 8.30
N GLU A 215 25.49 -2.43 9.05
CA GLU A 215 25.71 -2.34 10.49
C GLU A 215 24.44 -1.83 11.18
N GLY A 216 23.85 -2.66 12.05
CA GLY A 216 22.79 -2.26 12.97
C GLY A 216 23.30 -1.37 14.11
N PHE A 217 22.39 -0.89 14.96
CA PHE A 217 22.75 -0.04 16.11
C PHE A 217 23.59 -0.77 17.16
N ASN A 218 23.43 -2.10 17.26
CA ASN A 218 24.33 -2.94 18.02
C ASN A 218 25.48 -3.39 17.10
N LYS A 219 26.72 -3.21 17.55
CA LYS A 219 27.92 -3.55 16.77
C LYS A 219 28.01 -5.04 16.39
N ASN A 220 27.32 -5.90 17.12
CA ASN A 220 27.26 -7.33 16.81
C ASN A 220 26.31 -7.63 15.63
N ASP A 221 25.40 -6.71 15.32
CA ASP A 221 24.40 -6.86 14.27
C ASP A 221 24.94 -6.31 12.95
N SER A 222 26.04 -6.90 12.48
CA SER A 222 26.65 -6.53 11.19
C SER A 222 26.60 -7.68 10.20
N ARG A 223 26.49 -7.35 8.91
CA ARG A 223 26.46 -8.32 7.83
C ARG A 223 27.16 -7.78 6.59
N PHE A 224 28.00 -8.60 5.98
CA PHE A 224 28.48 -8.37 4.62
C PHE A 224 27.52 -9.03 3.64
N LEU A 225 27.20 -8.32 2.57
CA LEU A 225 26.47 -8.85 1.42
C LEU A 225 27.34 -8.73 0.17
N HIS A 226 27.40 -9.81 -0.58
CA HIS A 226 28.14 -9.93 -1.83
C HIS A 226 27.21 -9.79 -3.03
N GLU A 227 27.78 -9.63 -4.22
CA GLU A 227 27.06 -9.61 -5.48
C GLU A 227 26.05 -10.77 -5.62
N GLY A 228 24.82 -10.43 -5.98
CA GLY A 228 23.70 -11.36 -6.11
C GLY A 228 23.05 -11.77 -4.77
N GLU A 229 23.57 -11.31 -3.63
CA GLU A 229 22.94 -11.55 -2.33
C GLU A 229 21.91 -10.46 -2.00
N ASN A 230 20.86 -10.90 -1.30
CA ASN A 230 19.84 -10.01 -0.77
C ASN A 230 19.56 -10.31 0.71
N ALA A 231 18.95 -9.35 1.41
CA ALA A 231 18.51 -9.56 2.78
C ALA A 231 17.27 -8.75 3.12
N ILE A 232 16.46 -9.33 3.99
CA ILE A 232 15.36 -8.68 4.71
C ILE A 232 15.84 -8.48 6.15
N ILE A 233 15.87 -7.22 6.58
CA ILE A 233 16.29 -6.79 7.91
C ILE A 233 15.07 -6.17 8.59
N LYS A 234 14.59 -6.78 9.66
CA LYS A 234 13.48 -6.27 10.47
C LYS A 234 13.98 -5.81 11.82
N GLY A 235 13.61 -4.60 12.23
CA GLY A 235 13.97 -4.03 13.51
C GLY A 235 12.81 -3.31 14.18
N SER A 236 12.76 -3.36 15.50
CA SER A 236 11.82 -2.57 16.30
C SER A 236 12.41 -1.20 16.68
N ASN A 237 11.57 -0.16 16.75
CA ASN A 237 11.99 1.20 17.10
C ASN A 237 12.56 1.34 18.54
N ARG A 238 12.53 0.28 19.35
CA ARG A 238 13.17 0.22 20.68
C ARG A 238 14.61 -0.30 20.65
N HIS A 239 15.14 -0.65 19.47
CA HIS A 239 16.48 -1.21 19.29
C HIS A 239 16.73 -2.52 20.07
N GLU A 240 15.67 -3.24 20.45
CA GLU A 240 15.76 -4.45 21.30
C GLU A 240 15.88 -5.75 20.48
N SER A 241 15.41 -5.75 19.23
CA SER A 241 15.43 -6.94 18.37
C SER A 241 15.70 -6.55 16.91
N LEU A 242 16.74 -7.15 16.33
CA LEU A 242 17.03 -7.10 14.90
C LEU A 242 17.06 -8.52 14.34
N LYS A 243 16.28 -8.77 13.29
CA LYS A 243 16.24 -10.06 12.58
C LYS A 243 16.72 -9.86 11.15
N ILE A 244 17.78 -10.55 10.77
CA ILE A 244 18.34 -10.52 9.42
C ILE A 244 18.09 -11.87 8.74
N THR A 245 17.31 -11.86 7.66
CA THR A 245 17.02 -13.04 6.83
C THR A 245 17.63 -12.83 5.45
N ALA A 246 18.60 -13.65 5.06
CA ALA A 246 19.30 -13.48 3.80
C ALA A 246 18.86 -14.45 2.72
N ASN A 247 19.11 -14.06 1.47
CA ASN A 247 18.85 -14.81 0.25
C ASN A 247 17.38 -15.26 0.18
N HIS A 248 16.48 -14.32 0.47
CA HIS A 248 15.05 -14.56 0.46
C HIS A 248 14.53 -14.42 -0.98
N PRO A 249 13.75 -15.39 -1.51
CA PRO A 249 13.31 -15.39 -2.92
C PRO A 249 12.43 -14.19 -3.29
N TYR A 250 11.79 -13.55 -2.30
CA TYR A 250 10.94 -12.37 -2.50
C TYR A 250 11.64 -11.02 -2.23
N ALA A 251 12.96 -11.02 -1.99
CA ALA A 251 13.74 -9.81 -1.72
C ALA A 251 14.48 -9.28 -2.96
N GLN A 252 13.93 -9.54 -4.16
CA GLN A 252 14.52 -9.10 -5.43
C GLN A 252 14.10 -7.65 -5.74
N LEU A 253 15.10 -6.79 -5.83
CA LEU A 253 15.05 -5.42 -6.31
C LEU A 253 15.58 -5.37 -7.76
N PHE A 254 15.32 -4.28 -8.46
CA PHE A 254 15.82 -4.11 -9.84
C PHE A 254 16.83 -2.97 -9.89
N PRO A 255 17.98 -3.13 -10.56
CA PRO A 255 18.97 -2.08 -10.68
C PRO A 255 18.44 -0.92 -11.54
N ARG A 256 18.53 0.31 -11.02
CA ARG A 256 18.29 1.56 -11.76
C ARG A 256 19.51 2.49 -11.63
N PRO A 257 20.55 2.34 -12.49
CA PRO A 257 21.79 3.12 -12.38
C PRO A 257 21.64 4.60 -12.77
N ASN A 258 20.66 4.95 -13.61
CA ASN A 258 20.39 6.32 -14.04
C ASN A 258 18.93 6.46 -14.52
N LEU A 259 18.42 7.69 -14.58
CA LEU A 259 17.07 7.98 -15.09
C LEU A 259 17.00 8.16 -16.61
N LYS A 260 18.15 8.35 -17.29
CA LYS A 260 18.21 8.51 -18.75
C LYS A 260 18.71 7.24 -19.44
N VAL A 261 17.79 6.42 -19.92
CA VAL A 261 18.11 5.31 -20.84
C VAL A 261 18.27 5.87 -22.26
N THR A 262 19.49 5.81 -22.79
CA THR A 262 19.68 5.89 -24.25
C THR A 262 19.20 4.56 -24.83
N PRO A 263 18.32 4.53 -25.85
CA PRO A 263 17.88 3.26 -26.43
C PRO A 263 19.11 2.52 -26.98
N PRO A 264 19.32 1.23 -26.65
CA PRO A 264 20.40 0.48 -27.28
C PRO A 264 20.14 0.42 -28.80
N SER A 265 21.11 0.91 -29.56
CA SER A 265 21.16 0.79 -31.01
C SER A 265 21.03 -0.68 -31.41
N SER A 266 20.18 -0.93 -32.40
CA SER A 266 20.01 -2.21 -33.09
C SER A 266 21.36 -2.92 -33.36
N GLY A 267 21.62 -4.00 -32.64
CA GLY A 267 22.84 -4.80 -32.78
C GLY A 267 22.74 -6.13 -32.04
N GLU A 268 22.28 -7.16 -32.76
CA GLU A 268 22.53 -8.60 -32.55
C GLU A 268 22.31 -9.21 -31.15
N GLN A 269 21.08 -9.70 -30.90
CA GLN A 269 20.87 -10.80 -29.95
C GLN A 269 20.90 -12.15 -30.70
N LYS A 270 22.02 -12.87 -30.52
CA LYS A 270 22.09 -14.33 -30.70
C LYS A 270 21.35 -14.99 -29.53
N GLY A 271 20.50 -15.95 -29.87
CA GLY A 271 19.55 -16.57 -28.96
C GLY A 271 20.16 -17.41 -27.84
N SER A 272 19.39 -17.53 -26.78
CA SER A 272 19.49 -18.65 -25.83
C SER A 272 18.13 -18.89 -25.16
N SER A 273 17.62 -20.10 -25.41
CA SER A 273 16.74 -20.93 -24.57
C SER A 273 15.39 -20.36 -24.13
N GLU A 274 14.36 -20.78 -24.86
CA GLU A 274 12.98 -20.90 -24.40
C GLU A 274 12.91 -21.69 -23.08
N ILE A 275 12.27 -21.10 -22.07
CA ILE A 275 11.79 -21.83 -20.89
C ILE A 275 10.49 -22.52 -21.31
N PRO A 276 10.32 -23.84 -21.13
CA PRO A 276 9.09 -24.52 -21.52
C PRO A 276 7.95 -24.06 -20.61
N PHE A 277 6.95 -23.39 -21.19
CA PHE A 277 5.65 -23.25 -20.56
C PHE A 277 5.01 -24.63 -20.46
N ALA A 278 4.92 -25.14 -19.23
CA ALA A 278 4.19 -26.36 -18.93
C ALA A 278 2.71 -26.17 -19.30
N ASP A 279 2.22 -27.16 -20.01
CA ASP A 279 0.94 -27.29 -20.66
C ASP A 279 -0.23 -27.28 -19.67
N ALA A 280 -0.80 -26.10 -19.43
CA ALA A 280 -2.13 -25.95 -18.84
C ALA A 280 -3.17 -25.77 -19.96
N ARG A 281 -3.35 -26.82 -20.78
CA ARG A 281 -4.49 -26.93 -21.70
C ARG A 281 -5.81 -27.07 -20.93
N LYS A 282 -6.34 -25.93 -20.50
CA LYS A 282 -7.76 -25.56 -20.56
C LYS A 282 -7.81 -24.07 -20.86
N SER A 283 -7.68 -23.74 -22.14
CA SER A 283 -7.98 -22.42 -22.67
C SER A 283 -9.47 -22.16 -22.51
N GLU A 284 -9.87 -21.55 -21.41
CA GLU A 284 -10.93 -20.56 -21.50
C GLU A 284 -10.33 -19.40 -22.29
N SER A 285 -10.96 -19.03 -23.40
CA SER A 285 -10.60 -17.85 -24.17
C SER A 285 -10.49 -16.67 -23.19
N GLN A 286 -9.29 -16.14 -22.99
CA GLN A 286 -9.13 -14.82 -22.37
C GLN A 286 -9.74 -13.83 -23.35
N ASP A 287 -11.04 -13.59 -23.18
CA ASP A 287 -11.77 -12.52 -23.83
C ASP A 287 -11.03 -11.23 -23.46
N ILE A 288 -10.33 -10.64 -24.41
CA ILE A 288 -9.63 -9.37 -24.21
C ILE A 288 -10.71 -8.37 -23.81
N ASP A 289 -10.63 -7.82 -22.59
CA ASP A 289 -11.63 -6.88 -22.12
C ASP A 289 -11.62 -5.68 -23.07
N ALA A 290 -12.79 -5.32 -23.57
CA ALA A 290 -12.96 -4.18 -24.47
C ALA A 290 -12.40 -2.89 -23.86
N ILE A 291 -12.36 -2.81 -22.53
CA ILE A 291 -11.79 -1.68 -21.78
C ILE A 291 -10.26 -1.69 -21.78
N ASP A 292 -9.61 -2.86 -21.83
CA ASP A 292 -8.16 -2.95 -21.95
C ASP A 292 -7.69 -2.43 -23.32
N ILE A 293 -8.49 -2.66 -24.37
CA ILE A 293 -8.28 -2.08 -25.71
C ILE A 293 -8.48 -0.56 -25.69
N MET A 294 -9.50 -0.07 -24.98
CA MET A 294 -9.77 1.37 -24.87
C MET A 294 -8.69 2.13 -24.10
N LEU A 295 -8.02 1.47 -23.16
CA LEU A 295 -6.96 2.05 -22.34
C LEU A 295 -5.57 1.73 -22.90
N ASP A 296 -5.47 1.27 -24.14
CA ASP A 296 -4.18 0.98 -24.79
C ASP A 296 -3.24 2.19 -24.75
N GLY A 297 -1.97 1.93 -24.45
CA GLY A 297 -0.97 2.98 -24.18
C GLY A 297 -1.06 3.65 -22.80
N ASN A 298 -2.04 3.31 -21.95
CA ASN A 298 -2.16 3.79 -20.56
C ASN A 298 -2.21 2.63 -19.56
N LEU A 299 -1.06 1.98 -19.35
CA LEU A 299 -0.91 0.84 -18.45
C LEU A 299 -1.36 1.13 -17.01
N ARG A 300 -1.14 2.35 -16.52
CA ARG A 300 -1.59 2.75 -15.17
C ARG A 300 -3.11 2.69 -15.04
N ALA A 301 -3.83 3.20 -16.04
CA ALA A 301 -5.29 3.14 -16.05
C ALA A 301 -5.81 1.71 -16.21
N GLN A 302 -5.16 0.88 -17.04
CA GLN A 302 -5.49 -0.54 -17.20
C GLN A 302 -5.38 -1.31 -15.87
N ILE A 303 -4.27 -1.12 -15.14
CA ILE A 303 -4.03 -1.76 -13.85
C ILE A 303 -5.06 -1.30 -12.82
N ASN A 304 -5.30 0.01 -12.72
CA ASN A 304 -6.29 0.56 -11.78
C ASN A 304 -7.69 0.01 -12.07
N TYR A 305 -8.13 0.04 -13.33
CA TYR A 305 -9.42 -0.50 -13.73
C TYR A 305 -9.54 -2.00 -13.40
N SER A 306 -8.48 -2.79 -13.67
CA SER A 306 -8.44 -4.22 -13.35
C SER A 306 -8.56 -4.50 -11.85
N MET A 307 -7.90 -3.69 -11.01
CA MET A 307 -8.04 -3.78 -9.55
C MET A 307 -9.47 -3.49 -9.11
N VAL A 308 -10.06 -2.39 -9.60
CA VAL A 308 -11.45 -2.02 -9.29
C VAL A 308 -12.43 -3.09 -9.75
N LYS A 309 -12.23 -3.65 -10.95
CA LYS A 309 -13.01 -4.77 -11.49
C LYS A 309 -12.90 -6.03 -10.61
N GLY A 310 -11.72 -6.33 -10.09
CA GLY A 310 -11.51 -7.44 -9.15
C GLY A 310 -12.31 -7.27 -7.86
N ILE A 311 -12.26 -6.07 -7.26
CA ILE A 311 -13.05 -5.72 -6.07
C ILE A 311 -14.56 -5.81 -6.38
N ALA A 312 -14.98 -5.26 -7.52
CA ALA A 312 -16.37 -5.26 -7.95
C ALA A 312 -16.90 -6.69 -8.12
N SER A 313 -16.12 -7.58 -8.73
CA SER A 313 -16.45 -8.99 -8.91
C SER A 313 -16.60 -9.72 -7.58
N ALA A 314 -15.68 -9.52 -6.65
CA ALA A 314 -15.75 -10.12 -5.31
C ALA A 314 -17.03 -9.70 -4.56
N LEU A 315 -17.38 -8.42 -4.64
CA LEU A 315 -18.60 -7.90 -4.04
C LEU A 315 -19.86 -8.43 -4.73
N ASP A 316 -19.86 -8.45 -6.06
CA ASP A 316 -20.98 -8.88 -6.90
C ASP A 316 -21.36 -10.34 -6.64
N GLN A 317 -20.38 -11.21 -6.46
CA GLN A 317 -20.62 -12.60 -6.08
C GLN A 317 -21.42 -12.72 -4.78
N LYS A 318 -21.11 -11.89 -3.76
CA LYS A 318 -21.80 -11.93 -2.47
C LYS A 318 -23.19 -11.28 -2.54
N VAL A 319 -23.31 -10.15 -3.24
CA VAL A 319 -24.61 -9.50 -3.49
C VAL A 319 -25.56 -10.47 -4.21
N LYS A 320 -25.11 -11.15 -5.27
CA LYS A 320 -25.93 -12.12 -6.01
C LYS A 320 -26.43 -13.28 -5.16
N ILE A 321 -25.61 -13.78 -4.24
CA ILE A 321 -26.04 -14.84 -3.31
C ILE A 321 -27.21 -14.35 -2.46
N LEU A 322 -27.12 -13.14 -1.90
CA LEU A 322 -28.18 -12.55 -1.09
C LEU A 322 -29.41 -12.13 -1.90
N GLU A 323 -29.25 -11.62 -3.12
CA GLU A 323 -30.36 -11.34 -4.04
C GLU A 323 -31.12 -12.62 -4.40
N ASN A 324 -30.40 -13.70 -4.69
CA ASN A 324 -31.02 -15.01 -4.94
C ASN A 324 -31.74 -15.54 -3.70
N ALA A 325 -31.16 -15.34 -2.50
CA ALA A 325 -31.82 -15.69 -1.26
C ALA A 325 -33.11 -14.85 -1.06
N LYS A 326 -33.05 -13.55 -1.32
CA LYS A 326 -34.20 -12.62 -1.26
C LYS A 326 -35.33 -13.04 -2.19
N ASN A 327 -35.00 -13.39 -3.43
CA ASN A 327 -35.99 -13.80 -4.44
C ASN A 327 -36.69 -15.12 -4.09
N ASN A 328 -36.02 -15.99 -3.35
CA ASN A 328 -36.56 -17.28 -2.91
C ASN A 328 -37.12 -17.24 -1.48
N TYR A 329 -37.09 -16.08 -0.81
CA TYR A 329 -37.53 -15.95 0.57
C TYR A 329 -39.04 -15.81 0.65
N THR A 330 -39.68 -16.72 1.37
CA THR A 330 -41.09 -16.60 1.78
C THR A 330 -41.15 -16.09 3.21
N PRO A 331 -41.78 -14.92 3.48
CA PRO A 331 -41.92 -14.41 4.84
C PRO A 331 -42.64 -15.40 5.74
N THR A 332 -42.04 -15.72 6.88
CA THR A 332 -42.63 -16.53 7.95
C THR A 332 -42.84 -15.62 9.16
N ASP A 333 -44.03 -15.65 9.77
CA ASP A 333 -44.36 -14.86 10.98
C ASP A 333 -44.08 -13.34 10.86
N ASP A 334 -44.43 -12.73 9.71
CA ASP A 334 -44.21 -11.31 9.39
C ASP A 334 -42.73 -10.83 9.44
N ILE A 335 -41.78 -11.77 9.44
CA ILE A 335 -40.35 -11.46 9.36
C ILE A 335 -39.99 -11.09 7.92
N THR A 336 -39.43 -9.89 7.73
CA THR A 336 -38.94 -9.45 6.43
C THR A 336 -37.60 -10.11 6.09
N PHE A 337 -37.26 -10.19 4.80
CA PHE A 337 -35.95 -10.70 4.38
C PHE A 337 -34.79 -9.93 5.02
N ALA A 338 -34.90 -8.60 5.14
CA ALA A 338 -33.87 -7.77 5.76
C ALA A 338 -33.63 -8.15 7.23
N GLU A 339 -34.70 -8.47 7.96
CA GLU A 339 -34.59 -8.99 9.33
C GLU A 339 -33.99 -10.40 9.37
N ALA A 340 -34.43 -11.30 8.49
CA ALA A 340 -33.89 -12.66 8.44
C ALA A 340 -32.40 -12.73 8.04
N ALA A 341 -31.96 -11.81 7.16
CA ALA A 341 -30.59 -11.73 6.67
C ALA A 341 -29.76 -10.61 7.35
N MET A 342 -30.21 -10.12 8.51
CA MET A 342 -29.61 -8.98 9.19
C MET A 342 -28.10 -9.15 9.41
N SER A 343 -27.67 -10.31 9.91
CA SER A 343 -26.26 -10.58 10.19
C SER A 343 -25.39 -10.50 8.93
N GLN A 344 -25.87 -11.05 7.82
CA GLN A 344 -25.15 -11.03 6.54
C GLN A 344 -25.09 -9.62 5.96
N ILE A 345 -26.20 -8.87 6.03
CA ILE A 345 -26.28 -7.48 5.56
C ILE A 345 -25.34 -6.57 6.38
N GLU A 346 -25.30 -6.75 7.70
CA GLU A 346 -24.41 -5.99 8.58
C GLU A 346 -22.94 -6.31 8.33
N ALA A 347 -22.60 -7.58 8.11
CA ALA A 347 -21.24 -7.98 7.74
C ALA A 347 -20.81 -7.35 6.40
N MET A 348 -21.69 -7.32 5.40
CA MET A 348 -21.42 -6.63 4.13
C MET A 348 -21.17 -5.14 4.35
N GLY A 349 -22.04 -4.46 5.09
CA GLY A 349 -21.86 -3.06 5.42
C GLY A 349 -20.56 -2.76 6.14
N GLN A 350 -20.22 -3.56 7.15
CA GLN A 350 -18.99 -3.39 7.93
C GLN A 350 -17.75 -3.65 7.08
N SER A 351 -17.77 -4.67 6.21
CA SER A 351 -16.65 -4.96 5.30
C SER A 351 -16.33 -3.84 4.31
N ILE A 352 -17.31 -3.00 3.93
CA ILE A 352 -17.06 -1.81 3.10
C ILE A 352 -16.34 -0.74 3.92
N VAL A 353 -16.80 -0.50 5.15
CA VAL A 353 -16.29 0.55 6.03
C VAL A 353 -14.90 0.24 6.56
N GLU A 354 -14.64 -1.02 6.89
CA GLU A 354 -13.35 -1.52 7.37
C GLU A 354 -12.43 -1.98 6.23
N SER A 355 -12.83 -1.76 4.97
CA SER A 355 -12.02 -2.17 3.82
C SER A 355 -10.73 -1.35 3.71
N TYR A 356 -9.71 -1.97 3.12
CA TYR A 356 -8.50 -1.27 2.67
C TYR A 356 -8.73 -0.47 1.38
N VAL A 357 -9.96 -0.43 0.85
CA VAL A 357 -10.29 0.22 -0.42
C VAL A 357 -10.69 1.66 -0.15
N LYS A 358 -9.95 2.59 -0.76
CA LYS A 358 -10.30 4.01 -0.74
C LYS A 358 -11.32 4.34 -1.82
N PHE A 359 -12.59 4.04 -1.55
CA PHE A 359 -13.70 4.32 -2.47
C PHE A 359 -13.73 5.76 -3.02
N PRO A 360 -13.39 6.83 -2.27
CA PRO A 360 -13.35 8.19 -2.81
C PRO A 360 -12.32 8.41 -3.93
N GLU A 361 -11.28 7.60 -4.00
CA GLU A 361 -10.25 7.70 -5.05
C GLU A 361 -10.66 6.96 -6.35
N ILE A 362 -11.73 6.14 -6.31
CA ILE A 362 -12.24 5.41 -7.46
C ILE A 362 -13.02 6.37 -8.36
N ARG A 363 -12.67 6.37 -9.65
CA ARG A 363 -13.33 7.23 -10.65
C ARG A 363 -14.67 6.65 -11.03
N TYR A 364 -15.60 7.52 -11.39
CA TYR A 364 -16.94 7.15 -11.76
C TYR A 364 -16.99 6.11 -12.90
N TRP A 365 -16.14 6.29 -13.91
CA TRP A 365 -16.05 5.37 -15.05
C TRP A 365 -15.37 4.03 -14.70
N GLU A 366 -14.59 3.97 -13.62
CA GLU A 366 -14.00 2.73 -13.13
C GLU A 366 -15.03 1.90 -12.33
N ALA A 367 -16.08 2.51 -11.79
CA ALA A 367 -17.07 1.84 -10.94
C ALA A 367 -18.37 1.43 -11.65
N CYS A 368 -18.55 1.84 -12.91
CA CYS A 368 -19.73 1.52 -13.73
C CYS A 368 -19.41 1.67 -15.23
N GLN A 369 -20.27 1.16 -16.10
CA GLN A 369 -20.04 1.26 -17.55
C GLN A 369 -20.52 2.62 -18.06
N THR A 370 -19.58 3.46 -18.47
CA THR A 370 -19.85 4.81 -19.01
C THR A 370 -19.68 4.88 -20.53
N ALA A 371 -19.09 3.86 -21.14
CA ALA A 371 -18.88 3.75 -22.58
C ALA A 371 -19.00 2.29 -23.04
N GLU A 372 -19.32 2.10 -24.32
CA GLU A 372 -19.31 0.78 -24.97
C GLU A 372 -18.42 0.82 -26.21
N VAL A 373 -17.80 -0.31 -26.53
CA VAL A 373 -16.99 -0.43 -27.75
C VAL A 373 -17.91 -0.77 -28.92
N ILE A 374 -17.89 0.08 -29.93
CA ILE A 374 -18.59 -0.11 -31.19
C ILE A 374 -17.56 -0.40 -32.27
N TRP A 375 -17.89 -1.31 -33.19
CA TRP A 375 -17.03 -1.69 -34.30
C TRP A 375 -17.51 -1.03 -35.58
N ASP A 376 -16.68 -0.17 -36.16
CA ASP A 376 -16.89 0.33 -37.51
C ASP A 376 -16.48 -0.73 -38.51
N GLU A 377 -17.47 -1.33 -39.17
CA GLU A 377 -17.26 -2.35 -40.19
C GLU A 377 -17.09 -1.72 -41.57
N GLN A 378 -15.91 -1.84 -42.16
CA GLN A 378 -15.72 -1.57 -43.58
C GLN A 378 -16.13 -2.81 -44.38
N ARG A 379 -16.96 -2.63 -45.40
CA ARG A 379 -17.46 -3.71 -46.27
C ARG A 379 -16.98 -3.50 -47.71
N ASN A 380 -16.62 -4.58 -48.39
CA ASN A 380 -16.31 -4.54 -49.82
C ASN A 380 -17.59 -4.36 -50.68
N ALA A 381 -17.41 -4.21 -51.99
CA ALA A 381 -18.52 -4.04 -52.96
C ALA A 381 -19.50 -5.25 -53.00
N GLU A 382 -19.12 -6.37 -52.41
CA GLU A 382 -19.91 -7.62 -52.30
C GLU A 382 -20.60 -7.75 -50.93
N GLY A 383 -20.45 -6.75 -50.05
CA GLY A 383 -21.10 -6.68 -48.74
C GLY A 383 -20.40 -7.46 -47.61
N GLN A 384 -19.23 -8.06 -47.87
CA GLN A 384 -18.41 -8.76 -46.87
C GLN A 384 -17.54 -7.78 -46.08
N ILE A 385 -17.47 -7.98 -44.76
CA ILE A 385 -16.70 -7.16 -43.82
C ILE A 385 -15.20 -7.41 -44.06
N THR A 386 -14.47 -6.38 -44.49
CA THR A 386 -13.03 -6.43 -44.77
C THR A 386 -12.19 -5.99 -43.58
N HIS A 387 -12.69 -5.03 -42.80
CA HIS A 387 -11.98 -4.49 -41.64
C HIS A 387 -12.97 -4.04 -40.56
N ARG A 388 -12.60 -4.20 -39.29
CA ARG A 388 -13.36 -3.71 -38.13
C ARG A 388 -12.45 -2.83 -37.27
N ILE A 389 -12.86 -1.60 -37.03
CA ILE A 389 -12.12 -0.66 -36.17
C ILE A 389 -12.95 -0.41 -34.90
N PRO A 390 -12.45 -0.74 -33.70
CA PRO A 390 -13.15 -0.46 -32.47
C PRO A 390 -13.04 1.03 -32.11
N HIS A 391 -14.14 1.65 -31.73
CA HIS A 391 -14.13 2.98 -31.11
C HIS A 391 -15.02 2.99 -29.85
N ALA A 392 -14.64 3.80 -28.88
CA ALA A 392 -15.41 3.99 -27.65
C ALA A 392 -16.57 4.96 -27.88
N GLN A 393 -17.80 4.50 -27.75
CA GLN A 393 -18.98 5.36 -27.71
C GLN A 393 -19.40 5.61 -26.26
N ARG A 394 -19.38 6.88 -25.84
CA ARG A 394 -19.85 7.29 -24.51
C ARG A 394 -21.37 7.14 -24.43
N LEU A 395 -21.85 6.49 -23.37
CA LEU A 395 -23.27 6.31 -23.10
C LEU A 395 -23.87 7.60 -22.53
N LYS A 396 -25.13 7.91 -22.90
CA LYS A 396 -25.88 9.05 -22.32
C LYS A 396 -26.23 8.82 -20.85
N GLN A 397 -26.47 7.57 -20.48
CA GLN A 397 -26.71 7.13 -19.12
C GLN A 397 -25.81 5.93 -18.84
N HIS A 398 -25.13 5.96 -17.71
CA HIS A 398 -24.28 4.85 -17.26
C HIS A 398 -25.09 3.56 -17.09
N ARG A 399 -24.45 2.43 -17.42
CA ARG A 399 -24.96 1.08 -17.15
C ARG A 399 -24.19 0.49 -15.97
N GLU A 400 -24.71 -0.60 -15.42
CA GLU A 400 -24.16 -1.22 -14.20
C GLU A 400 -22.69 -1.65 -14.38
N GLY A 401 -22.25 -1.99 -15.59
CA GLY A 401 -20.84 -2.27 -15.90
C GLY A 401 -20.23 -3.37 -15.06
N ASN A 402 -19.12 -3.08 -14.37
CA ASN A 402 -18.51 -3.98 -13.38
C ASN A 402 -19.32 -4.13 -12.08
N ARG A 403 -20.43 -3.39 -11.96
CA ARG A 403 -21.44 -3.44 -10.90
C ARG A 403 -20.97 -2.93 -9.54
N LEU A 404 -19.78 -2.33 -9.42
CA LEU A 404 -19.30 -1.83 -8.14
C LEU A 404 -20.26 -0.81 -7.53
N LEU A 405 -20.58 0.24 -8.29
CA LEU A 405 -21.47 1.30 -7.82
C LEU A 405 -22.86 0.76 -7.50
N LYS A 406 -23.39 -0.11 -8.38
CA LYS A 406 -24.70 -0.75 -8.20
C LYS A 406 -24.76 -1.59 -6.92
N ASN A 407 -23.71 -2.36 -6.65
CA ASN A 407 -23.62 -3.23 -5.49
C ASN A 407 -23.50 -2.43 -4.19
N LEU A 408 -22.73 -1.34 -4.18
CA LEU A 408 -22.68 -0.42 -3.04
C LEU A 408 -24.06 0.19 -2.74
N GLU A 409 -24.80 0.61 -3.78
CA GLU A 409 -26.17 1.11 -3.63
C GLU A 409 -27.12 0.05 -3.06
N THR A 410 -27.08 -1.18 -3.58
CA THR A 410 -27.88 -2.29 -3.06
C THR A 410 -27.58 -2.59 -1.59
N ILE A 411 -26.30 -2.59 -1.20
CA ILE A 411 -25.91 -2.83 0.19
C ILE A 411 -26.38 -1.70 1.10
N ARG A 412 -26.26 -0.43 0.65
CA ARG A 412 -26.80 0.72 1.37
C ARG A 412 -28.31 0.59 1.57
N GLU A 413 -29.05 0.17 0.55
CA GLU A 413 -30.50 -0.06 0.64
C GLU A 413 -30.83 -1.12 1.70
N TRP A 414 -30.16 -2.28 1.67
CA TRP A 414 -30.39 -3.34 2.66
C TRP A 414 -30.07 -2.90 4.08
N ILE A 415 -28.98 -2.18 4.29
CA ILE A 415 -28.63 -1.63 5.62
C ILE A 415 -29.69 -0.62 6.07
N THR A 416 -30.22 0.18 5.14
CA THR A 416 -31.29 1.14 5.43
C THR A 416 -32.57 0.42 5.86
N ASP A 417 -32.95 -0.65 5.16
CA ASP A 417 -34.11 -1.48 5.53
C ASP A 417 -33.97 -2.03 6.95
N VAL A 418 -32.80 -2.62 7.28
CA VAL A 418 -32.51 -3.12 8.63
C VAL A 418 -32.51 -1.99 9.67
N HIS A 419 -32.01 -0.81 9.32
CA HIS A 419 -32.01 0.36 10.20
C HIS A 419 -33.42 0.84 10.53
N LEU A 420 -34.30 0.93 9.52
CA LEU A 420 -35.70 1.31 9.71
C LEU A 420 -36.49 0.26 10.51
N ILE A 421 -36.22 -1.04 10.30
CA ILE A 421 -36.83 -2.10 11.11
C ILE A 421 -36.44 -1.94 12.58
N HIS A 422 -35.17 -1.65 12.86
CA HIS A 422 -34.68 -1.43 14.23
C HIS A 422 -35.32 -0.19 14.87
N GLU A 423 -35.49 0.90 14.12
CA GLU A 423 -36.20 2.09 14.60
C GLU A 423 -37.66 1.76 14.95
N ASN A 424 -38.36 1.01 14.10
CA ASN A 424 -39.76 0.65 14.29
C ASN A 424 -39.99 -0.36 15.43
N LYS A 425 -39.11 -1.35 15.59
CA LYS A 425 -39.21 -2.39 16.63
C LYS A 425 -38.59 -1.97 17.97
N GLY A 426 -37.85 -0.87 18.00
CA GLY A 426 -37.26 -0.27 19.19
C GLY A 426 -35.86 -0.81 19.52
N MET A 427 -35.14 -0.07 20.37
CA MET A 427 -33.70 -0.27 20.66
C MET A 427 -33.35 -1.57 21.39
N GLY A 428 -34.33 -2.35 21.84
CA GLY A 428 -34.07 -3.69 22.40
C GLY A 428 -34.03 -4.79 21.34
N TRP A 429 -34.57 -4.55 20.14
CA TRP A 429 -34.83 -5.59 19.14
C TRP A 429 -33.56 -6.26 18.62
N ALA A 430 -32.51 -5.49 18.33
CA ALA A 430 -31.25 -6.03 17.82
C ALA A 430 -30.31 -6.58 18.92
N SER A 431 -30.65 -6.37 20.19
CA SER A 431 -29.83 -6.85 21.31
C SER A 431 -30.11 -8.33 21.58
N GLN A 432 -29.06 -9.14 21.71
CA GLN A 432 -29.16 -10.57 22.07
C GLN A 432 -29.95 -10.80 23.37
N PHE A 433 -29.90 -9.86 24.31
CA PHE A 433 -30.58 -9.93 25.61
C PHE A 433 -31.78 -8.98 25.71
N GLY A 434 -32.18 -8.32 24.62
CA GLY A 434 -33.25 -7.33 24.63
C GLY A 434 -32.91 -6.03 25.37
N CYS A 435 -31.62 -5.79 25.66
CA CYS A 435 -31.17 -4.61 26.39
C CYS A 435 -31.22 -3.36 25.49
N PRO A 436 -31.96 -2.29 25.88
CA PRO A 436 -32.06 -1.08 25.07
C PRO A 436 -30.74 -0.33 24.87
N GLU A 437 -29.79 -0.43 25.81
CA GLU A 437 -28.48 0.22 25.70
C GLU A 437 -27.60 -0.45 24.64
N ASP A 438 -27.58 -1.79 24.64
CA ASP A 438 -26.81 -2.56 23.66
C ASP A 438 -27.37 -2.38 22.25
N GLY A 439 -28.69 -2.45 22.09
CA GLY A 439 -29.27 -2.24 20.77
C GLY A 439 -29.17 -0.79 20.31
N LYS A 440 -29.15 0.20 21.21
CA LYS A 440 -28.76 1.57 20.83
C LYS A 440 -27.33 1.64 20.28
N ALA A 441 -26.37 0.96 20.89
CA ALA A 441 -25.00 0.91 20.37
C ALA A 441 -24.92 0.27 18.97
N ILE A 442 -25.69 -0.82 18.75
CA ILE A 442 -25.82 -1.47 17.43
C ILE A 442 -26.47 -0.51 16.41
N PHE A 443 -27.52 0.21 16.81
CA PHE A 443 -28.21 1.20 15.99
C PHE A 443 -27.26 2.32 15.54
N ASP A 444 -26.50 2.88 16.48
CA ASP A 444 -25.52 3.94 16.23
C ASP A 444 -24.37 3.45 15.32
N LYS A 445 -23.89 2.21 15.54
CA LYS A 445 -22.88 1.58 14.66
C LYS A 445 -23.42 1.44 13.24
N ARG A 446 -24.65 0.96 13.08
CA ARG A 446 -25.29 0.81 11.77
C ARG A 446 -25.46 2.15 11.06
N ASN A 447 -25.84 3.21 11.78
CA ASN A 447 -25.96 4.55 11.23
C ASN A 447 -24.60 5.08 10.74
N LYS A 448 -23.52 4.87 11.50
CA LYS A 448 -22.16 5.23 11.06
C LYS A 448 -21.77 4.50 9.77
N ASN A 449 -22.07 3.20 9.68
CA ASN A 449 -21.80 2.42 8.47
C ASN A 449 -22.60 2.96 7.27
N LEU A 450 -23.87 3.28 7.48
CA LEU A 450 -24.74 3.84 6.45
C LEU A 450 -24.20 5.18 5.92
N LEU A 451 -23.75 6.07 6.80
CA LEU A 451 -23.14 7.36 6.43
C LEU A 451 -21.85 7.16 5.63
N ALA A 452 -20.98 6.24 6.06
CA ALA A 452 -19.72 5.95 5.38
C ALA A 452 -19.95 5.36 3.97
N ILE A 453 -20.88 4.42 3.82
CA ILE A 453 -21.23 3.84 2.52
C ILE A 453 -21.86 4.90 1.61
N THR A 454 -22.73 5.76 2.15
CA THR A 454 -23.33 6.86 1.40
C THR A 454 -22.26 7.83 0.91
N TYR A 455 -21.34 8.23 1.77
CA TYR A 455 -20.21 9.08 1.41
C TYR A 455 -19.34 8.45 0.32
N ALA A 456 -19.07 7.14 0.40
CA ALA A 456 -18.33 6.41 -0.63
C ALA A 456 -19.04 6.46 -2.00
N ILE A 457 -20.36 6.19 -2.03
CA ILE A 457 -21.17 6.26 -3.24
C ILE A 457 -21.17 7.66 -3.85
N ASP A 458 -21.39 8.69 -3.03
CA ASP A 458 -21.46 10.08 -3.50
C ASP A 458 -20.10 10.58 -3.98
N SER A 459 -19.01 10.14 -3.34
CA SER A 459 -17.63 10.43 -3.78
C SER A 459 -17.34 9.81 -5.14
N ILE A 460 -17.69 8.53 -5.35
CA ILE A 460 -17.53 7.86 -6.65
C ILE A 460 -18.35 8.56 -7.73
N LYS A 461 -19.60 8.94 -7.42
CA LYS A 461 -20.49 9.63 -8.37
C LYS A 461 -20.00 11.01 -8.78
N SER A 462 -19.28 11.70 -7.90
CA SER A 462 -18.74 13.04 -8.17
C SER A 462 -17.33 13.02 -8.78
N ASN A 463 -16.61 11.90 -8.71
CA ASN A 463 -15.25 11.76 -9.22
C ASN A 463 -15.23 11.42 -10.72
N HIS A 464 -15.34 12.43 -11.58
CA HIS A 464 -15.37 12.26 -13.05
C HIS A 464 -13.99 12.33 -13.75
N ASP A 465 -12.92 12.60 -13.00
CA ASP A 465 -11.57 12.94 -13.52
C ASP A 465 -10.63 11.74 -13.71
#